data_AF-A0A3D0DRR0-F1
#
_entry.id   AF-A0A3D0DRR0-F1
#
_cell.length_a   1.000
_cell.length_b   1.000
_cell.length_c   1.000
_cell.angle_alpha   90.00
_cell.angle_beta   90.00
_cell.angle_gamma   90.00
#
_symmetry.space_group_name_H-M   'P 1'
#
loop_
_entity.id
_entity.type
_entity.pdbx_description
1 polymer ?
#
loop_
_entity_poly.entity_id
_entity_poly.type
_entity_poly.pdbx_seq_one_letter_code
_entity_poly.pdbx_strand_id
1 'polypeptide(L)'
;AFLLDEGKRPADTLVLTHPPYSLEEESGFMVGVSERFKSGTDPAMEGHYAVLTSRQTFDARLRTLANIVQGVAAKKHTAPAFTALTDHGKHHGMVGAKWSPGSDRDNRGKVYLYFCPEDMTVALDNMKGIGWQGVPDFMRGTAVSKTDPGKKRSIWGDASVKYATEQVDRKPLAELGRGFFQRVFTSKQRFDPARKTAGPVLVGQAPHDFALRVEGEDDHAHVADANRFLREHHEEVAWPRKPGMLDFLDSEADKREGLRTINGEALRTPAPADLRGTGQIDPKNIPKTSIQAKVAAEDQGPCEEVDPIDAAIAITSGKGLKARYEECPDPSGGARRPEEPETLSQADCQRIEARYNKDNKLDQLPPEDRRKVLHATRHLNGKVFALIQESPNEARKRWQHEVSPKSFHGSIFGSVKNHRNVTAYDLAIGGGLASSDPQFYAYLCAVADWRLQTDRKAVRPSILQWDKFSAMFSTYWAVERPERKTLIQGNATYYSNGELPACLPALHTGLPSLVVCETVAGDRVVASAASATSDGGKKGAR
;
A
#
# COMPACT_ATOMS: atom_id res chain seq x y z
N ALA A 1 15.36 -8.18 -4.62
CA ALA A 1 15.68 -8.71 -5.97
C ALA A 1 16.82 -7.92 -6.62
N PHE A 2 16.64 -6.63 -6.97
CA PHE A 2 17.70 -5.78 -7.56
C PHE A 2 19.06 -5.86 -6.87
N LEU A 3 19.11 -5.71 -5.54
CA LEU A 3 20.37 -5.82 -4.79
C LEU A 3 21.09 -7.16 -5.01
N LEU A 4 20.33 -8.26 -5.11
CA LEU A 4 20.90 -9.59 -5.30
C LEU A 4 21.45 -9.78 -6.71
N ASP A 5 20.78 -9.24 -7.73
CA ASP A 5 21.26 -9.24 -9.11
C ASP A 5 22.56 -8.42 -9.26
N GLU A 6 22.67 -7.31 -8.54
CA GLU A 6 23.87 -6.49 -8.47
C GLU A 6 24.99 -7.11 -7.61
N GLY A 7 24.78 -8.32 -7.06
CA GLY A 7 25.71 -8.97 -6.13
C GLY A 7 25.88 -8.22 -4.80
N LYS A 8 25.01 -7.25 -4.50
CA LYS A 8 25.02 -6.46 -3.27
C LYS A 8 24.31 -7.19 -2.14
N ARG A 9 24.64 -6.78 -0.92
CA ARG A 9 24.06 -7.33 0.30
C ARG A 9 22.61 -6.83 0.45
N PRO A 10 21.63 -7.72 0.72
CA PRO A 10 20.29 -7.31 1.11
C PRO A 10 20.31 -6.73 2.54
N ALA A 11 19.15 -6.29 3.03
CA ALA A 11 19.00 -5.96 4.45
C ALA A 11 19.38 -7.18 5.32
N ASP A 12 20.00 -6.92 6.47
CA ASP A 12 20.36 -7.98 7.42
C ASP A 12 19.10 -8.70 7.93
N THR A 13 18.00 -7.98 8.12
CA THR A 13 16.68 -8.55 8.41
C THR A 13 15.63 -7.80 7.60
N LEU A 14 14.68 -8.54 7.01
CA LEU A 14 13.57 -7.96 6.26
C LEU A 14 12.27 -8.16 7.04
N VAL A 15 11.48 -7.11 7.20
CA VAL A 15 10.14 -7.18 7.81
C VAL A 15 9.11 -6.78 6.76
N LEU A 16 8.18 -7.68 6.49
CA LEU A 16 7.03 -7.49 5.61
C LEU A 16 5.83 -7.15 6.51
N THR A 17 5.31 -5.94 6.37
CA THR A 17 4.36 -5.37 7.32
C THR A 17 3.09 -5.00 6.59
N HIS A 18 2.00 -5.71 6.87
CA HIS A 18 0.76 -5.55 6.11
C HIS A 18 0.96 -5.58 4.59
N PRO A 19 1.81 -6.45 4.02
CA PRO A 19 2.09 -6.39 2.59
C PRO A 19 0.80 -6.67 1.79
N PRO A 20 0.48 -5.85 0.78
CA PRO A 20 -0.60 -6.14 -0.18
C PRO A 20 -0.20 -7.27 -1.14
N TYR A 21 1.04 -7.78 -1.05
CA TYR A 21 1.51 -8.92 -1.82
C TYR A 21 0.60 -10.12 -1.58
N SER A 22 0.09 -10.71 -2.65
CA SER A 22 -0.93 -11.75 -2.57
C SER A 22 -0.50 -12.98 -3.35
N LEU A 23 -0.84 -14.15 -2.81
CA LEU A 23 -0.74 -15.43 -3.50
C LEU A 23 -2.04 -15.77 -4.25
N GLU A 24 -3.13 -15.04 -3.99
CA GLU A 24 -4.42 -15.21 -4.65
C GLU A 24 -4.39 -14.64 -6.07
N GLU A 25 -4.95 -15.39 -7.00
CA GLU A 25 -5.11 -14.98 -8.39
C GLU A 25 -6.51 -14.42 -8.66
N GLU A 26 -7.50 -14.89 -7.91
CA GLU A 26 -8.89 -14.57 -8.15
C GLU A 26 -9.30 -13.26 -7.49
N SER A 27 -10.28 -12.61 -8.10
CA SER A 27 -11.04 -11.53 -7.49
C SER A 27 -12.51 -11.83 -7.71
N GLY A 28 -13.34 -11.42 -6.78
CA GLY A 28 -14.78 -11.48 -6.90
C GLY A 28 -15.30 -10.78 -8.16
N PHE A 29 -16.51 -11.18 -8.54
CA PHE A 29 -17.11 -10.87 -9.82
C PHE A 29 -17.15 -9.35 -10.12
N MET A 30 -17.52 -8.52 -9.13
CA MET A 30 -17.64 -7.08 -9.33
C MET A 30 -16.29 -6.42 -9.64
N VAL A 31 -15.23 -6.81 -8.92
CA VAL A 31 -13.87 -6.35 -9.19
C VAL A 31 -13.43 -6.79 -10.58
N GLY A 32 -13.62 -8.07 -10.91
CA GLY A 32 -13.20 -8.62 -12.21
C GLY A 32 -13.88 -7.94 -13.39
N VAL A 33 -15.13 -7.46 -13.23
CA VAL A 33 -15.80 -6.62 -14.24
C VAL A 33 -15.21 -5.22 -14.28
N SER A 34 -14.90 -4.62 -13.12
CA SER A 34 -14.28 -3.29 -13.05
C SER A 34 -12.91 -3.21 -13.72
N GLU A 35 -12.07 -4.26 -13.57
CA GLU A 35 -10.73 -4.35 -14.17
C GLU A 35 -10.76 -4.38 -15.71
N ARG A 36 -11.91 -4.70 -16.33
CA ARG A 36 -12.09 -4.65 -17.79
C ARG A 36 -12.29 -3.24 -18.33
N PHE A 37 -12.63 -2.27 -17.47
CA PHE A 37 -12.73 -0.87 -17.87
C PHE A 37 -11.33 -0.24 -17.84
N LYS A 38 -10.78 0.02 -19.02
CA LYS A 38 -9.46 0.65 -19.17
C LYS A 38 -9.46 2.06 -18.57
N SER A 39 -8.59 2.29 -17.60
CA SER A 39 -8.34 3.62 -17.03
C SER A 39 -7.20 4.31 -17.77
N GLY A 40 -7.56 5.10 -18.79
CA GLY A 40 -6.63 5.98 -19.51
C GLY A 40 -5.55 5.28 -20.34
N THR A 41 -4.91 6.04 -21.21
CA THR A 41 -3.71 5.66 -21.96
C THR A 41 -2.72 6.80 -21.87
N ASP A 42 -1.44 6.48 -21.70
CA ASP A 42 -0.34 7.44 -21.70
C ASP A 42 0.65 7.08 -22.83
N PRO A 43 1.17 8.08 -23.58
CA PRO A 43 2.14 7.84 -24.66
C PRO A 43 3.42 7.12 -24.22
N ALA A 44 3.93 7.36 -23.00
CA ALA A 44 5.14 6.70 -22.51
C ALA A 44 4.94 5.21 -22.22
N MET A 45 3.69 4.79 -21.96
CA MET A 45 3.29 3.39 -21.78
C MET A 45 2.71 2.73 -23.04
N GLU A 46 2.69 3.44 -24.17
CA GLU A 46 2.24 2.90 -25.45
C GLU A 46 3.08 1.66 -25.84
N GLY A 47 2.43 0.59 -26.28
CA GLY A 47 3.08 -0.70 -26.56
C GLY A 47 3.43 -1.55 -25.32
N HIS A 48 3.36 -1.00 -24.10
CA HIS A 48 3.65 -1.74 -22.87
C HIS A 48 2.40 -2.30 -22.19
N TYR A 49 1.20 -1.78 -22.43
CA TYR A 49 -0.02 -2.23 -21.74
C TYR A 49 -0.35 -3.71 -21.92
N ALA A 50 0.06 -4.34 -23.03
CA ALA A 50 -0.25 -5.75 -23.30
C ALA A 50 0.23 -6.68 -22.19
N VAL A 51 1.39 -6.40 -21.57
CA VAL A 51 1.96 -7.23 -20.50
C VAL A 51 1.25 -7.05 -19.14
N LEU A 52 0.35 -6.07 -19.03
CA LEU A 52 -0.42 -5.74 -17.82
C LEU A 52 -1.88 -6.20 -17.90
N THR A 53 -2.28 -6.89 -18.97
CA THR A 53 -3.68 -7.24 -19.26
C THR A 53 -4.22 -8.41 -18.44
N SER A 54 -3.38 -9.09 -17.66
CA SER A 54 -3.76 -10.29 -16.92
C SER A 54 -3.00 -10.38 -15.60
N ARG A 55 -3.64 -11.01 -14.61
CA ARG A 55 -3.05 -11.25 -13.29
C ARG A 55 -1.93 -12.27 -13.37
N GLN A 56 -0.96 -12.11 -12.47
CA GLN A 56 0.15 -13.05 -12.31
C GLN A 56 -0.36 -14.36 -11.70
N THR A 57 0.18 -15.49 -12.15
CA THR A 57 -0.11 -16.81 -11.58
C THR A 57 0.39 -16.93 -10.14
N PHE A 58 -0.22 -17.83 -9.38
CA PHE A 58 0.11 -18.22 -8.02
C PHE A 58 1.54 -18.72 -7.98
N ASP A 59 1.91 -19.60 -8.90
CA ASP A 59 3.28 -20.14 -8.96
C ASP A 59 4.32 -19.03 -9.20
N ALA A 60 4.05 -18.05 -10.07
CA ALA A 60 4.97 -16.93 -10.29
C ALA A 60 5.10 -16.04 -9.05
N ARG A 61 3.99 -15.74 -8.37
CA ARG A 61 3.99 -14.99 -7.11
C ARG A 61 4.74 -15.75 -6.01
N LEU A 62 4.43 -17.02 -5.80
CA LEU A 62 5.09 -17.86 -4.82
C LEU A 62 6.59 -17.97 -5.09
N ARG A 63 7.00 -18.25 -6.33
CA ARG A 63 8.43 -18.32 -6.70
C ARG A 63 9.14 -16.99 -6.48
N THR A 64 8.52 -15.87 -6.84
CA THR A 64 9.11 -14.55 -6.61
C THR A 64 9.34 -14.30 -5.12
N LEU A 65 8.34 -14.57 -4.28
CA LEU A 65 8.46 -14.42 -2.83
C LEU A 65 9.53 -15.36 -2.26
N ALA A 66 9.52 -16.64 -2.66
CA ALA A 66 10.49 -17.64 -2.24
C ALA A 66 11.92 -17.24 -2.64
N ASN A 67 12.13 -16.79 -3.88
CA ASN A 67 13.43 -16.33 -4.37
C ASN A 67 13.98 -15.16 -3.53
N ILE A 68 13.12 -14.20 -3.17
CA ILE A 68 13.51 -13.05 -2.35
C ILE A 68 13.87 -13.51 -0.93
N VAL A 69 13.00 -14.31 -0.31
CA VAL A 69 13.19 -14.81 1.07
C VAL A 69 14.46 -15.65 1.18
N GLN A 70 14.61 -16.64 0.30
CA GLN A 70 15.78 -17.51 0.26
C GLN A 70 17.04 -16.72 -0.10
N GLY A 71 16.94 -15.70 -0.95
CA GLY A 71 18.05 -14.79 -1.27
C GLY A 71 18.54 -14.00 -0.05
N VAL A 72 17.63 -13.51 0.79
CA VAL A 72 17.98 -12.87 2.08
C VAL A 72 18.66 -13.89 3.01
N ALA A 73 18.08 -15.09 3.16
CA ALA A 73 18.63 -16.13 4.02
C ALA A 73 20.04 -16.61 3.58
N ALA A 74 20.24 -16.81 2.27
CA ALA A 74 21.51 -17.22 1.69
C ALA A 74 22.61 -16.16 1.84
N LYS A 75 22.23 -14.88 1.99
CA LYS A 75 23.14 -13.76 2.22
C LYS A 75 23.22 -13.35 3.69
N LYS A 76 22.90 -14.26 4.62
CA LYS A 76 23.09 -14.04 6.06
C LYS A 76 24.51 -13.54 6.34
N HIS A 77 24.61 -12.32 6.85
CA HIS A 77 25.89 -11.71 7.16
C HIS A 77 26.49 -12.31 8.44
N THR A 78 27.79 -12.62 8.41
CA THR A 78 28.50 -13.27 9.53
C THR A 78 29.42 -12.34 10.30
N ALA A 79 29.69 -11.14 9.77
CA ALA A 79 30.58 -10.15 10.37
C ALA A 79 29.81 -8.95 10.99
N PRO A 80 30.27 -8.35 12.10
CA PRO A 80 31.13 -9.03 13.08
C PRO A 80 30.45 -10.33 13.57
N ALA A 81 31.25 -11.26 14.10
CA ALA A 81 30.71 -12.46 14.71
C ALA A 81 29.69 -12.06 15.80
N PHE A 82 28.59 -12.79 15.93
CA PHE A 82 27.53 -12.45 16.87
C PHE A 82 28.07 -12.26 18.29
N THR A 83 28.96 -13.17 18.72
CA THR A 83 29.61 -13.13 20.02
C THR A 83 30.51 -11.92 20.25
N ALA A 84 31.06 -11.34 19.19
CA ALA A 84 31.98 -10.20 19.27
C ALA A 84 31.26 -8.87 19.56
N LEU A 85 29.94 -8.80 19.36
CA LEU A 85 29.16 -7.56 19.53
C LEU A 85 29.21 -6.97 20.95
N THR A 86 29.57 -7.77 21.95
CA THR A 86 29.76 -7.33 23.35
C THR A 86 30.94 -6.37 23.54
N ASP A 87 31.88 -6.30 22.58
CA ASP A 87 32.94 -5.28 22.59
C ASP A 87 32.35 -3.93 22.16
N HIS A 88 31.79 -3.19 23.12
CA HIS A 88 31.16 -1.90 22.89
C HIS A 88 32.12 -0.85 22.32
N GLY A 89 33.42 -0.94 22.61
CA GLY A 89 34.44 -0.02 22.10
C GLY A 89 34.69 -0.24 20.61
N LYS A 90 34.81 -1.50 20.20
CA LYS A 90 35.01 -1.89 18.80
C LYS A 90 33.76 -1.77 17.94
N HIS A 91 32.59 -1.95 18.54
CA HIS A 91 31.30 -1.96 17.83
C HIS A 91 30.41 -0.76 18.16
N HIS A 92 30.99 0.34 18.66
CA HIS A 92 30.30 1.62 18.87
C HIS A 92 28.97 1.49 19.62
N GLY A 93 28.91 0.62 20.64
CA GLY A 93 27.69 0.41 21.42
C GLY A 93 26.51 -0.19 20.63
N MET A 94 26.77 -0.94 19.56
CA MET A 94 25.75 -1.58 18.71
C MET A 94 24.73 -2.42 19.49
N VAL A 95 25.14 -2.98 20.63
CA VAL A 95 24.27 -3.68 21.57
C VAL A 95 24.39 -3.02 22.95
N GLY A 96 23.35 -3.15 23.78
CA GLY A 96 23.34 -2.62 25.15
C GLY A 96 24.09 -3.51 26.14
N ALA A 97 24.43 -2.99 27.32
CA ALA A 97 25.23 -3.71 28.33
C ALA A 97 24.60 -5.00 28.88
N LYS A 98 23.28 -5.17 28.75
CA LYS A 98 22.55 -6.38 29.16
C LYS A 98 22.45 -7.44 28.05
N TRP A 99 22.94 -7.13 26.86
CA TRP A 99 22.86 -8.01 25.70
C TRP A 99 23.84 -9.16 25.84
N SER A 100 23.41 -10.37 25.49
CA SER A 100 24.27 -11.56 25.49
C SER A 100 24.02 -12.45 24.27
N PRO A 101 25.07 -13.01 23.65
CA PRO A 101 24.92 -13.89 22.48
C PRO A 101 24.11 -15.17 22.77
N GLY A 102 24.08 -15.61 24.03
CA GLY A 102 23.37 -16.83 24.43
C GLY A 102 21.88 -16.61 24.73
N SER A 103 21.45 -15.37 24.97
CA SER A 103 20.06 -15.05 25.33
C SER A 103 19.35 -14.17 24.31
N ASP A 104 20.10 -13.45 23.47
CA ASP A 104 19.58 -12.58 22.42
C ASP A 104 19.66 -13.24 21.05
N ARG A 105 18.89 -12.72 20.09
CA ARG A 105 18.68 -13.36 18.80
C ARG A 105 19.55 -12.75 17.71
N ASP A 106 20.14 -13.63 16.92
CA ASP A 106 20.74 -13.24 15.66
C ASP A 106 19.68 -13.22 14.57
N ASN A 107 19.21 -12.03 14.20
CA ASN A 107 18.18 -11.85 13.18
C ASN A 107 18.72 -11.72 11.76
N ARG A 108 20.05 -11.81 11.57
CA ARG A 108 20.66 -11.72 10.23
C ARG A 108 20.19 -12.88 9.35
N GLY A 109 19.79 -12.56 8.13
CA GLY A 109 19.26 -13.51 7.14
C GLY A 109 17.80 -13.92 7.37
N LYS A 110 17.06 -13.25 8.26
CA LYS A 110 15.65 -13.58 8.53
C LYS A 110 14.70 -12.66 7.78
N VAL A 111 13.54 -13.21 7.45
CA VAL A 111 12.38 -12.46 6.92
C VAL A 111 11.19 -12.69 7.84
N TYR A 112 10.61 -11.62 8.35
CA TYR A 112 9.42 -11.65 9.19
C TYR A 112 8.21 -11.13 8.41
N LEU A 113 7.10 -11.86 8.41
CA LEU A 113 5.79 -11.37 8.02
C LEU A 113 4.99 -11.02 9.25
N TYR A 114 4.54 -9.77 9.33
CA TYR A 114 3.53 -9.32 10.25
C TYR A 114 2.22 -9.17 9.52
N PHE A 115 1.25 -9.97 9.92
CA PHE A 115 -0.09 -9.93 9.34
C PHE A 115 -1.15 -9.70 10.42
N CYS A 116 -2.25 -9.10 10.02
CA CYS A 116 -3.37 -8.72 10.87
C CYS A 116 -4.68 -9.10 10.17
N PRO A 117 -5.41 -10.12 10.65
CA PRO A 117 -6.73 -10.49 10.11
C PRO A 117 -7.75 -9.34 10.17
N GLU A 118 -7.52 -8.36 11.04
CA GLU A 118 -8.35 -7.15 11.15
C GLU A 118 -8.00 -6.06 10.11
N ASP A 119 -6.94 -6.20 9.32
CA ASP A 119 -6.56 -5.22 8.28
C ASP A 119 -7.49 -5.27 7.07
N MET A 120 -8.38 -4.29 6.99
CA MET A 120 -9.34 -4.19 5.90
C MET A 120 -8.77 -3.49 4.65
N THR A 121 -7.59 -2.86 4.67
CA THR A 121 -7.03 -2.30 3.44
C THR A 121 -6.54 -3.42 2.53
N VAL A 122 -5.82 -4.40 3.06
CA VAL A 122 -5.29 -5.52 2.25
C VAL A 122 -6.19 -6.75 2.23
N ALA A 123 -7.34 -6.71 2.92
CA ALA A 123 -8.46 -7.64 2.75
C ALA A 123 -9.37 -7.30 1.56
N LEU A 124 -9.09 -6.22 0.83
CA LEU A 124 -9.81 -5.89 -0.40
C LEU A 124 -9.82 -7.10 -1.35
N ASP A 125 -10.98 -7.41 -1.93
CA ASP A 125 -11.20 -8.58 -2.78
C ASP A 125 -10.26 -8.62 -4.01
N ASN A 126 -9.84 -7.46 -4.51
CA ASN A 126 -8.87 -7.38 -5.59
C ASN A 126 -7.41 -7.61 -5.14
N MET A 127 -7.14 -7.57 -3.83
CA MET A 127 -5.82 -7.73 -3.21
C MET A 127 -5.66 -9.08 -2.50
N LYS A 128 -6.42 -9.33 -1.43
CA LYS A 128 -6.32 -10.53 -0.57
C LYS A 128 -4.88 -10.80 -0.10
N GLY A 129 -4.20 -9.74 0.37
CA GLY A 129 -2.77 -9.76 0.66
C GLY A 129 -2.39 -10.68 1.82
N ILE A 130 -1.16 -11.22 1.79
CA ILE A 130 -0.59 -12.01 2.91
C ILE A 130 -0.41 -11.18 4.19
N GLY A 131 -0.50 -9.84 4.10
CA GLY A 131 -0.57 -8.95 5.26
C GLY A 131 -1.89 -9.00 6.03
N TRP A 132 -2.94 -9.55 5.43
CA TRP A 132 -4.23 -9.77 6.08
C TRP A 132 -4.36 -11.23 6.53
N GLN A 133 -4.07 -12.17 5.63
CA GLN A 133 -4.32 -13.59 5.87
C GLN A 133 -3.08 -14.43 6.28
N GLY A 134 -1.87 -13.88 6.24
CA GLY A 134 -0.65 -14.68 6.41
C GLY A 134 -0.34 -15.58 5.20
N VAL A 135 0.70 -16.42 5.30
CA VAL A 135 1.06 -17.42 4.29
C VAL A 135 0.52 -18.80 4.72
N PRO A 136 -0.29 -19.48 3.89
CA PRO A 136 -0.84 -20.79 4.22
C PRO A 136 0.18 -21.93 4.06
N ASP A 137 -0.11 -23.06 4.71
CA ASP A 137 0.69 -24.29 4.58
C ASP A 137 0.49 -24.98 3.24
N PHE A 138 -0.74 -24.91 2.70
CA PHE A 138 -1.15 -25.50 1.43
C PHE A 138 -1.96 -24.48 0.63
N MET A 139 -1.79 -24.47 -0.68
CA MET A 139 -2.59 -23.64 -1.58
C MET A 139 -2.58 -24.27 -2.98
N ARG A 140 -3.73 -24.20 -3.63
CA ARG A 140 -3.91 -24.57 -5.03
C ARG A 140 -4.03 -23.32 -5.87
N GLY A 141 -3.42 -23.31 -7.04
CA GLY A 141 -3.51 -22.20 -7.98
C GLY A 141 -2.92 -22.57 -9.33
N THR A 142 -2.78 -21.58 -10.22
CA THR A 142 -2.29 -21.82 -11.57
C THR A 142 -0.77 -21.69 -11.67
N ALA A 143 -0.21 -22.38 -12.66
CA ALA A 143 1.16 -22.23 -13.14
C ALA A 143 1.15 -22.21 -14.67
N VAL A 144 2.14 -21.53 -15.27
CA VAL A 144 2.39 -21.69 -16.70
C VAL A 144 3.08 -23.03 -16.93
N SER A 145 2.54 -23.82 -17.85
CA SER A 145 3.07 -25.15 -18.17
C SER A 145 4.52 -25.06 -18.63
N LYS A 146 5.36 -25.96 -18.12
CA LYS A 146 6.79 -26.05 -18.47
C LYS A 146 7.04 -26.90 -19.72
N THR A 147 6.08 -27.73 -20.10
CA THR A 147 6.21 -28.70 -21.19
C THR A 147 5.46 -28.28 -22.45
N ASP A 148 4.55 -27.31 -22.35
CA ASP A 148 3.89 -26.73 -23.52
C ASP A 148 4.90 -25.93 -24.37
N PRO A 149 5.05 -26.24 -25.68
CA PRO A 149 5.94 -25.49 -26.56
C PRO A 149 5.46 -24.05 -26.80
N GLY A 150 4.25 -23.71 -26.36
CA GLY A 150 3.62 -22.42 -26.57
C GLY A 150 3.07 -22.26 -27.99
N LYS A 151 2.03 -21.44 -28.13
CA LYS A 151 1.38 -21.15 -29.42
C LYS A 151 1.55 -19.67 -29.75
N LYS A 152 2.04 -19.38 -30.95
CA LYS A 152 2.03 -18.01 -31.49
C LYS A 152 0.61 -17.68 -31.96
N ARG A 153 0.02 -16.61 -31.45
CA ARG A 153 -1.25 -16.07 -31.95
C ARG A 153 -1.01 -14.75 -32.66
N SER A 154 -0.73 -14.78 -33.97
CA SER A 154 -1.12 -13.72 -34.91
C SER A 154 -0.95 -14.17 -36.36
N ILE A 155 -1.86 -13.74 -37.24
CA ILE A 155 -1.74 -13.83 -38.71
C ILE A 155 -1.25 -12.47 -39.28
N TRP A 156 -1.31 -11.39 -38.49
CA TRP A 156 -0.91 -10.03 -38.86
C TRP A 156 -0.30 -9.31 -37.65
N GLY A 157 1.04 -9.26 -37.55
CA GLY A 157 1.78 -8.55 -36.49
C GLY A 157 2.70 -9.43 -35.64
N ASP A 158 3.47 -8.80 -34.75
CA ASP A 158 4.43 -9.46 -33.87
C ASP A 158 3.70 -10.32 -32.82
N ALA A 159 3.83 -11.65 -32.93
CA ALA A 159 3.04 -12.59 -32.13
C ALA A 159 3.78 -12.99 -30.85
N SER A 160 3.24 -12.60 -29.69
CA SER A 160 3.70 -13.14 -28.40
C SER A 160 3.36 -14.64 -28.30
N VAL A 161 4.32 -15.44 -27.83
CA VAL A 161 4.08 -16.87 -27.53
C VAL A 161 3.19 -16.95 -26.29
N LYS A 162 2.06 -17.66 -26.42
CA LYS A 162 1.15 -17.95 -25.31
C LYS A 162 1.31 -19.39 -24.88
N TYR A 163 1.48 -19.61 -23.59
CA TYR A 163 1.62 -20.94 -22.99
C TYR A 163 0.30 -21.40 -22.36
N ALA A 164 0.09 -22.72 -22.32
CA ALA A 164 -0.97 -23.31 -21.51
C ALA A 164 -0.73 -23.07 -20.01
N THR A 165 -1.80 -22.92 -19.24
CA THR A 165 -1.77 -22.89 -17.78
C THR A 165 -2.35 -24.18 -17.20
N GLU A 166 -1.82 -24.60 -16.06
CA GLU A 166 -2.20 -25.82 -15.36
C GLU A 166 -2.44 -25.55 -13.87
N GLN A 167 -3.30 -26.36 -13.23
CA GLN A 167 -3.53 -26.28 -11.80
C GLN A 167 -2.42 -27.02 -11.05
N VAL A 168 -1.91 -26.41 -9.99
CA VAL A 168 -0.84 -26.95 -9.15
C VAL A 168 -1.21 -26.83 -7.67
N ASP A 169 -0.95 -27.89 -6.92
CA ASP A 169 -1.05 -27.91 -5.45
C ASP A 169 0.34 -27.74 -4.85
N ARG A 170 0.54 -26.73 -4.01
CA ARG A 170 1.87 -26.36 -3.48
C ARG A 170 1.84 -26.11 -1.98
N LYS A 171 3.03 -25.93 -1.37
CA LYS A 171 3.19 -25.73 0.07
C LYS A 171 3.87 -24.39 0.38
N PRO A 172 3.16 -23.25 0.26
CA PRO A 172 3.78 -21.92 0.27
C PRO A 172 4.73 -21.68 1.44
N LEU A 173 4.26 -21.88 2.68
CA LEU A 173 5.07 -21.63 3.87
C LEU A 173 6.36 -22.46 3.91
N ALA A 174 6.28 -23.74 3.53
CA ALA A 174 7.43 -24.63 3.50
C ALA A 174 8.45 -24.23 2.43
N GLU A 175 7.98 -23.76 1.28
CA GLU A 175 8.83 -23.33 0.16
C GLU A 175 9.57 -22.01 0.40
N LEU A 176 9.02 -21.11 1.23
CA LEU A 176 9.74 -19.92 1.69
C LEU A 176 10.98 -20.29 2.51
N GLY A 177 10.98 -21.47 3.13
CA GLY A 177 12.14 -22.05 3.81
C GLY A 177 12.35 -21.52 5.24
N ARG A 178 13.42 -22.04 5.88
CA ARG A 178 13.69 -21.82 7.32
C ARG A 178 14.03 -20.38 7.72
N GLY A 179 14.29 -19.51 6.75
CA GLY A 179 14.56 -18.09 6.99
C GLY A 179 13.30 -17.23 7.13
N PHE A 180 12.11 -17.79 6.86
CA PHE A 180 10.84 -17.08 6.93
C PHE A 180 10.09 -17.35 8.22
N PHE A 181 9.57 -16.29 8.82
CA PHE A 181 8.83 -16.31 10.07
C PHE A 181 7.58 -15.45 9.91
N GLN A 182 6.42 -15.91 10.39
CA GLN A 182 5.21 -15.10 10.42
C GLN A 182 4.67 -14.96 11.85
N ARG A 183 4.17 -13.77 12.15
CA ARG A 183 3.50 -13.43 13.41
C ARG A 183 2.13 -12.83 13.10
N VAL A 184 1.12 -13.33 13.80
CA VAL A 184 -0.22 -12.75 13.79
C VAL A 184 -0.31 -11.66 14.85
N PHE A 185 -0.78 -10.47 14.45
CA PHE A 185 -1.18 -9.40 15.36
C PHE A 185 -2.70 -9.31 15.29
N THR A 186 -3.38 -9.62 16.38
CA THR A 186 -4.83 -9.69 16.39
C THR A 186 -5.38 -9.36 17.77
N SER A 187 -6.59 -8.79 17.80
CA SER A 187 -7.44 -8.61 18.98
C SER A 187 -8.38 -9.80 19.21
N LYS A 188 -8.46 -10.72 18.24
CA LYS A 188 -9.28 -11.92 18.31
C LYS A 188 -8.91 -12.79 19.50
N GLN A 189 -9.93 -13.40 20.09
CA GLN A 189 -9.76 -14.41 21.12
C GLN A 189 -9.74 -15.79 20.48
N ARG A 190 -8.82 -16.65 20.94
CA ARG A 190 -8.70 -18.03 20.48
C ARG A 190 -8.58 -18.96 21.68
N PHE A 191 -8.88 -20.23 21.44
CA PHE A 191 -8.71 -21.27 22.44
C PHE A 191 -7.23 -21.38 22.83
N ASP A 192 -6.93 -21.22 24.11
CA ASP A 192 -5.62 -21.42 24.72
C ASP A 192 -5.56 -22.85 25.27
N PRO A 193 -4.76 -23.76 24.65
CA PRO A 193 -4.69 -25.15 25.10
C PRO A 193 -4.17 -25.31 26.53
N ALA A 194 -3.31 -24.40 27.00
CA ALA A 194 -2.76 -24.45 28.35
C ALA A 194 -3.82 -24.09 29.40
N ARG A 195 -4.68 -23.11 29.09
CA ARG A 195 -5.75 -22.67 30.00
C ARG A 195 -7.09 -23.40 29.78
N LYS A 196 -7.25 -24.09 28.65
CA LYS A 196 -8.50 -24.72 28.19
C LYS A 196 -9.68 -23.75 28.09
N THR A 197 -9.41 -22.48 27.82
CA THR A 197 -10.41 -21.42 27.69
C THR A 197 -10.09 -20.53 26.49
N ALA A 198 -11.08 -19.79 25.98
CA ALA A 198 -10.80 -18.69 25.07
C ALA A 198 -9.99 -17.61 25.81
N GLY A 199 -9.00 -17.04 25.13
CA GLY A 199 -8.15 -15.99 25.67
C GLY A 199 -7.54 -15.14 24.55
N PRO A 200 -6.86 -14.05 24.92
CA PRO A 200 -6.19 -13.20 23.95
C PRO A 200 -5.05 -13.95 23.26
N VAL A 201 -4.91 -13.76 21.95
CA VAL A 201 -3.74 -14.25 21.23
C VAL A 201 -2.56 -13.32 21.50
N LEU A 202 -1.55 -13.83 22.19
CA LEU A 202 -0.33 -13.10 22.47
C LEU A 202 0.64 -13.23 21.29
N VAL A 203 1.23 -12.12 20.87
CA VAL A 203 2.26 -12.12 19.86
C VAL A 203 3.57 -12.59 20.48
N GLY A 204 4.27 -13.49 19.81
CA GLY A 204 5.52 -14.07 20.30
C GLY A 204 5.36 -15.28 21.21
N GLN A 205 4.20 -15.95 21.20
CA GLN A 205 4.07 -17.27 21.80
C GLN A 205 4.97 -18.30 21.09
N ALA A 206 5.13 -19.48 21.70
CA ALA A 206 5.74 -20.62 21.00
C ALA A 206 4.98 -20.92 19.70
N PRO A 207 5.65 -21.51 18.68
CA PRO A 207 5.00 -21.85 17.42
C PRO A 207 3.70 -22.62 17.64
N HIS A 208 2.64 -22.19 16.97
CA HIS A 208 1.28 -22.68 17.16
C HIS A 208 0.44 -22.44 15.90
N ASP A 209 -0.76 -23.02 15.89
CA ASP A 209 -1.74 -22.77 14.84
C ASP A 209 -2.70 -21.65 15.23
N PHE A 210 -3.07 -20.85 14.24
CA PHE A 210 -4.05 -19.78 14.37
C PHE A 210 -5.18 -19.97 13.35
N ALA A 211 -6.42 -20.02 13.82
CA ALA A 211 -7.60 -19.99 12.97
C ALA A 211 -7.96 -18.55 12.59
N LEU A 212 -7.98 -18.24 11.29
CA LEU A 212 -8.30 -16.90 10.79
C LEU A 212 -9.71 -16.46 11.19
N ARG A 213 -10.68 -17.37 11.05
CA ARG A 213 -12.06 -17.18 11.47
C ARG A 213 -12.64 -18.49 12.01
N VAL A 214 -13.27 -18.43 13.18
CA VAL A 214 -13.96 -19.59 13.76
C VAL A 214 -15.45 -19.57 13.43
N GLU A 215 -16.10 -20.73 13.51
CA GLU A 215 -17.55 -20.87 13.25
C GLU A 215 -18.38 -19.84 14.03
N GLY A 216 -19.22 -19.09 13.31
CA GLY A 216 -20.08 -18.05 13.88
C GLY A 216 -19.38 -16.73 14.25
N GLU A 217 -18.09 -16.57 13.96
CA GLU A 217 -17.37 -15.31 14.15
C GLU A 217 -17.65 -14.34 12.98
N ASP A 218 -18.17 -13.14 13.28
CA ASP A 218 -18.14 -12.01 12.34
C ASP A 218 -16.72 -11.43 12.32
N ASP A 219 -15.98 -11.72 11.25
CA ASP A 219 -14.60 -11.29 11.07
C ASP A 219 -14.45 -9.83 10.62
N HIS A 220 -15.54 -9.11 10.37
CA HIS A 220 -15.57 -7.68 10.06
C HIS A 220 -16.20 -6.82 11.18
N ALA A 221 -16.62 -7.43 12.29
CA ALA A 221 -17.28 -6.75 13.41
C ALA A 221 -16.46 -5.59 14.02
N HIS A 222 -15.14 -5.57 13.82
CA HIS A 222 -14.24 -4.54 14.35
C HIS A 222 -14.22 -3.24 13.53
N VAL A 223 -14.81 -3.21 12.32
CA VAL A 223 -14.90 -2.02 11.47
C VAL A 223 -16.33 -1.52 11.27
N ALA A 224 -16.44 -0.23 10.93
CA ALA A 224 -17.71 0.37 10.50
C ALA A 224 -18.21 -0.29 9.21
N ASP A 225 -19.52 -0.29 9.00
CA ASP A 225 -20.15 -0.90 7.81
C ASP A 225 -19.56 -0.37 6.49
N ALA A 226 -19.27 0.94 6.44
CA ALA A 226 -18.66 1.59 5.28
C ALA A 226 -17.31 0.98 4.84
N ASN A 227 -16.61 0.27 5.73
CA ASN A 227 -15.33 -0.38 5.44
C ASN A 227 -15.46 -1.90 5.17
N ARG A 228 -16.67 -2.47 5.20
CA ARG A 228 -16.92 -3.91 4.97
C ARG A 228 -17.11 -4.24 3.49
N PHE A 229 -17.61 -3.29 2.70
CA PHE A 229 -17.88 -3.50 1.28
C PHE A 229 -16.61 -3.88 0.49
N LEU A 230 -16.73 -4.87 -0.41
CA LEU A 230 -15.62 -5.43 -1.22
C LEU A 230 -14.45 -5.97 -0.39
N ARG A 231 -14.67 -6.33 0.88
CA ARG A 231 -13.69 -7.04 1.70
C ARG A 231 -14.01 -8.51 1.68
N GLU A 232 -12.96 -9.31 1.50
CA GLU A 232 -13.09 -10.76 1.51
C GLU A 232 -13.31 -11.25 2.94
N HIS A 233 -14.04 -12.36 3.06
CA HIS A 233 -14.19 -13.07 4.32
C HIS A 233 -13.17 -14.20 4.41
N HIS A 234 -12.73 -14.51 5.61
CA HIS A 234 -12.02 -15.76 5.83
C HIS A 234 -13.01 -16.94 5.86
N GLU A 235 -12.51 -18.10 5.45
CA GLU A 235 -13.22 -19.37 5.61
C GLU A 235 -13.46 -19.66 7.10
N GLU A 236 -14.70 -20.03 7.43
CA GLU A 236 -15.05 -20.44 8.80
C GLU A 236 -14.54 -21.84 9.09
N VAL A 237 -13.85 -22.00 10.22
CA VAL A 237 -13.36 -23.32 10.65
C VAL A 237 -13.80 -23.67 12.07
N ALA A 238 -14.09 -24.94 12.28
CA ALA A 238 -14.28 -25.48 13.62
C ALA A 238 -12.93 -25.57 14.35
N TRP A 239 -12.72 -24.70 15.35
CA TRP A 239 -11.46 -24.64 16.10
C TRP A 239 -11.67 -24.56 17.63
N PRO A 240 -10.98 -25.41 18.43
CA PRO A 240 -10.13 -26.52 18.02
C PRO A 240 -10.94 -27.62 17.30
N ARG A 241 -10.34 -28.20 16.26
CA ARG A 241 -10.97 -29.28 15.50
C ARG A 241 -11.25 -30.48 16.42
N LYS A 242 -12.49 -30.96 16.44
CA LYS A 242 -12.86 -32.21 17.12
C LYS A 242 -12.76 -33.36 16.12
N PRO A 243 -12.12 -34.50 16.46
CA PRO A 243 -12.05 -35.64 15.56
C PRO A 243 -13.46 -36.11 15.19
N GLY A 244 -13.77 -36.08 13.90
CA GLY A 244 -15.04 -36.56 13.36
C GLY A 244 -14.98 -38.04 12.97
N MET A 245 -16.14 -38.66 12.73
CA MET A 245 -16.20 -40.05 12.24
C MET A 245 -15.62 -40.21 10.82
N LEU A 246 -15.61 -39.14 10.01
CA LEU A 246 -15.12 -39.12 8.63
C LEU A 246 -13.77 -38.40 8.46
N ASP A 247 -13.08 -38.07 9.55
CA ASP A 247 -11.83 -37.28 9.57
C ASP A 247 -10.70 -37.89 8.70
N PHE A 248 -10.77 -39.19 8.43
CA PHE A 248 -9.81 -39.94 7.61
C PHE A 248 -9.99 -39.69 6.10
N LEU A 249 -11.10 -39.10 5.66
CA LEU A 249 -11.34 -38.73 4.26
C LEU A 249 -10.68 -37.40 3.89
N ASP A 250 -10.45 -36.53 4.87
CA ASP A 250 -9.89 -35.20 4.63
C ASP A 250 -8.40 -35.30 4.35
N SER A 251 -7.98 -34.67 3.25
CA SER A 251 -6.57 -34.49 2.96
C SER A 251 -5.94 -33.52 3.96
N GLU A 252 -4.61 -33.58 4.12
CA GLU A 252 -3.91 -32.63 4.99
C GLU A 252 -4.10 -31.16 4.57
N ALA A 253 -4.38 -30.89 3.29
CA ALA A 253 -4.72 -29.55 2.83
C ALA A 253 -6.09 -29.11 3.38
N ASP A 254 -7.10 -29.98 3.28
CA ASP A 254 -8.45 -29.72 3.81
C ASP A 254 -8.39 -29.49 5.34
N LYS A 255 -7.52 -30.23 6.04
CA LYS A 255 -7.35 -30.03 7.50
C LYS A 255 -6.71 -28.70 7.89
N ARG A 256 -6.04 -28.04 6.95
CA ARG A 256 -5.27 -26.80 7.16
C ARG A 256 -5.93 -25.59 6.52
N GLU A 257 -7.03 -25.78 5.81
CA GLU A 257 -7.84 -24.69 5.26
C GLU A 257 -8.28 -23.75 6.40
N GLY A 258 -8.26 -22.43 6.17
CA GLY A 258 -8.54 -21.41 7.19
C GLY A 258 -7.54 -21.31 8.37
N LEU A 259 -6.58 -22.23 8.49
CA LEU A 259 -5.54 -22.22 9.52
C LEU A 259 -4.23 -21.61 9.01
N ARG A 260 -3.45 -21.03 9.92
CA ARG A 260 -2.10 -20.54 9.65
C ARG A 260 -1.13 -21.06 10.70
N THR A 261 -0.03 -21.67 10.25
CA THR A 261 1.11 -21.97 11.11
C THR A 261 1.82 -20.67 11.50
N ILE A 262 1.77 -20.29 12.77
CA ILE A 262 2.56 -19.19 13.33
C ILE A 262 3.91 -19.76 13.76
N ASN A 263 4.95 -19.53 12.95
CA ASN A 263 6.28 -20.08 13.16
C ASN A 263 7.31 -19.08 13.72
N GLY A 264 6.92 -17.82 13.98
CA GLY A 264 7.78 -16.82 14.59
C GLY A 264 8.29 -17.24 15.97
N GLU A 265 9.55 -16.93 16.30
CA GLU A 265 10.16 -17.49 17.51
C GLU A 265 9.55 -16.92 18.80
N ALA A 266 9.49 -17.77 19.84
CA ALA A 266 8.91 -17.46 21.15
C ALA A 266 9.68 -16.34 21.87
N LEU A 267 9.02 -15.20 22.12
CA LEU A 267 9.57 -14.10 22.90
C LEU A 267 9.66 -14.48 24.39
N ARG A 268 10.60 -13.86 25.11
CA ARG A 268 10.72 -14.06 26.57
C ARG A 268 9.42 -13.68 27.29
N THR A 269 8.75 -12.65 26.79
CA THR A 269 7.46 -12.20 27.30
C THR A 269 6.54 -11.94 26.11
N PRO A 270 5.73 -12.94 25.71
CA PRO A 270 4.68 -12.71 24.73
C PRO A 270 3.72 -11.63 25.21
N ALA A 271 3.23 -10.79 24.30
CA ALA A 271 2.42 -9.63 24.64
C ALA A 271 1.17 -9.55 23.74
N PRO A 272 0.04 -9.03 24.23
CA PRO A 272 -1.12 -8.80 23.38
C PRO A 272 -0.80 -7.73 22.32
N ALA A 273 -1.36 -7.89 21.12
CA ALA A 273 -1.28 -6.86 20.10
C ALA A 273 -2.12 -5.64 20.50
N ASP A 274 -1.55 -4.45 20.38
CA ASP A 274 -2.27 -3.19 20.53
C ASP A 274 -2.68 -2.67 19.16
N LEU A 275 -3.88 -3.06 18.71
CA LEU A 275 -4.41 -2.66 17.40
C LEU A 275 -5.12 -1.29 17.42
N ARG A 276 -5.42 -0.77 18.61
CA ARG A 276 -6.08 0.53 18.77
C ARG A 276 -5.14 1.67 18.39
N GLY A 277 -3.87 1.55 18.78
CA GLY A 277 -2.89 2.63 18.61
C GLY A 277 -3.26 3.87 19.42
N THR A 278 -2.60 5.00 19.14
CA THR A 278 -2.81 6.25 19.88
C THR A 278 -3.93 7.15 19.31
N GLY A 279 -4.37 6.91 18.07
CA GLY A 279 -5.28 7.81 17.34
C GLY A 279 -6.71 7.30 17.14
N GLN A 280 -7.09 6.17 17.74
CA GLN A 280 -8.45 5.63 17.58
C GLN A 280 -9.49 6.43 18.38
N ILE A 281 -10.56 6.81 17.69
CA ILE A 281 -11.77 7.44 18.24
C ILE A 281 -12.87 6.38 18.25
N ASP A 282 -13.30 5.95 19.44
CA ASP A 282 -14.42 5.01 19.58
C ASP A 282 -15.76 5.67 19.20
N PRO A 283 -16.76 4.91 18.74
CA PRO A 283 -18.08 5.44 18.33
C PRO A 283 -18.70 6.46 19.28
N LYS A 284 -18.65 6.19 20.60
CA LYS A 284 -19.18 7.08 21.65
C LYS A 284 -18.49 8.46 21.73
N ASN A 285 -17.30 8.59 21.16
CA ASN A 285 -16.46 9.80 21.18
C ASN A 285 -16.40 10.49 19.81
N ILE A 286 -17.13 10.01 18.80
CA ILE A 286 -17.17 10.65 17.49
C ILE A 286 -17.77 12.07 17.64
N PRO A 287 -17.14 13.11 17.07
CA PRO A 287 -17.66 14.48 17.15
C PRO A 287 -19.09 14.57 16.59
N LYS A 288 -20.02 15.21 17.30
CA LYS A 288 -21.43 15.32 16.87
C LYS A 288 -21.63 15.99 15.52
N THR A 289 -20.66 16.79 15.07
CA THR A 289 -20.65 17.47 13.78
C THR A 289 -20.20 16.58 12.62
N SER A 290 -19.58 15.43 12.91
CA SER A 290 -19.07 14.46 11.95
C SER A 290 -20.20 13.82 11.14
N ILE A 291 -19.92 13.47 9.88
CA ILE A 291 -20.80 12.58 9.11
C ILE A 291 -20.96 11.21 9.77
N GLN A 292 -19.93 10.70 10.44
CA GLN A 292 -19.93 9.39 11.10
C GLN A 292 -20.85 9.36 12.32
N ALA A 293 -21.08 10.50 12.98
CA ALA A 293 -22.03 10.60 14.09
C ALA A 293 -23.50 10.44 13.66
N LYS A 294 -23.79 10.56 12.36
CA LYS A 294 -25.14 10.41 11.79
C LYS A 294 -25.43 8.99 11.29
N VAL A 295 -24.42 8.14 11.25
CA VAL A 295 -24.56 6.72 10.90
C VAL A 295 -25.27 6.00 12.05
N ALA A 296 -26.09 4.98 11.74
CA ALA A 296 -26.78 4.19 12.76
C ALA A 296 -25.77 3.54 13.72
N ALA A 297 -26.14 3.36 14.99
CA ALA A 297 -25.18 2.94 16.01
C ALA A 297 -24.62 1.52 15.74
N GLU A 298 -25.43 0.66 15.16
CA GLU A 298 -25.08 -0.69 14.70
C GLU A 298 -24.08 -0.70 13.52
N ASP A 299 -24.07 0.35 12.71
CA ASP A 299 -23.21 0.48 11.53
C ASP A 299 -21.92 1.27 11.83
N GLN A 300 -21.84 1.89 13.01
CA GLN A 300 -20.67 2.63 13.46
C GLN A 300 -19.51 1.70 13.83
N GLY A 301 -18.31 2.17 13.55
CA GLY A 301 -17.07 1.53 13.98
C GLY A 301 -16.06 2.55 14.47
N PRO A 302 -14.88 2.09 14.94
CA PRO A 302 -13.81 2.99 15.33
C PRO A 302 -13.38 3.87 14.16
N CYS A 303 -13.08 5.12 14.48
CA CYS A 303 -12.61 6.12 13.52
C CYS A 303 -11.20 6.61 13.87
N GLU A 304 -10.60 7.38 12.98
CA GLU A 304 -9.37 8.13 13.16
C GLU A 304 -9.49 9.54 12.60
N GLU A 305 -8.65 10.46 13.08
CA GLU A 305 -8.60 11.83 12.59
C GLU A 305 -8.15 11.87 11.12
N VAL A 306 -8.77 12.75 10.33
CA VAL A 306 -8.36 12.97 8.94
C VAL A 306 -7.18 13.93 8.92
N ASP A 307 -6.03 13.44 8.46
CA ASP A 307 -4.83 14.27 8.37
C ASP A 307 -4.88 15.23 7.15
N PRO A 308 -3.98 16.22 7.07
CA PRO A 308 -3.95 17.16 5.94
C PRO A 308 -3.74 16.54 4.56
N ILE A 309 -3.07 15.39 4.46
CA ILE A 309 -2.85 14.63 3.23
C ILE A 309 -4.14 13.93 2.83
N ASP A 310 -4.80 13.23 3.75
CA ASP A 310 -6.08 12.57 3.49
C ASP A 310 -7.16 13.58 3.08
N ALA A 311 -7.18 14.74 3.73
CA ALA A 311 -8.07 15.85 3.34
C ALA A 311 -7.78 16.38 1.92
N ALA A 312 -6.51 16.39 1.50
CA ALA A 312 -6.11 16.78 0.15
C ALA A 312 -6.49 15.70 -0.89
N ILE A 313 -6.41 14.42 -0.52
CA ILE A 313 -6.83 13.29 -1.36
C ILE A 313 -8.35 13.31 -1.55
N ALA A 314 -9.11 13.55 -0.48
CA ALA A 314 -10.58 13.51 -0.51
C ALA A 314 -11.18 14.40 -1.60
N ILE A 315 -10.59 15.58 -1.85
CA ILE A 315 -11.08 16.57 -2.81
C ILE A 315 -10.65 16.31 -4.27
N THR A 316 -9.84 15.29 -4.52
CA THR A 316 -9.41 14.94 -5.90
C THR A 316 -10.55 14.36 -6.74
N SER A 317 -11.59 13.83 -6.07
CA SER A 317 -12.83 13.42 -6.71
C SER A 317 -13.88 14.53 -6.61
N GLY A 318 -14.76 14.64 -7.61
CA GLY A 318 -15.90 15.57 -7.56
C GLY A 318 -16.85 15.32 -6.38
N LYS A 319 -16.79 14.13 -5.76
CA LYS A 319 -17.57 13.76 -4.56
C LYS A 319 -17.00 14.34 -3.26
N GLY A 320 -15.75 14.79 -3.26
CA GLY A 320 -15.10 15.39 -2.09
C GLY A 320 -15.49 16.85 -1.83
N LEU A 321 -16.12 17.50 -2.81
CA LEU A 321 -16.53 18.90 -2.79
C LEU A 321 -18.05 18.99 -2.58
N LYS A 322 -18.49 19.79 -1.61
CA LYS A 322 -19.90 20.09 -1.40
C LYS A 322 -20.34 21.19 -2.38
N ALA A 323 -21.54 21.02 -2.91
CA ALA A 323 -22.24 22.05 -3.65
C ALA A 323 -23.64 22.25 -3.08
N ARG A 324 -24.14 23.49 -3.12
CA ARG A 324 -25.48 23.84 -2.64
C ARG A 324 -26.12 24.88 -3.54
N TYR A 325 -27.45 24.84 -3.63
CA TYR A 325 -28.20 25.85 -4.35
C TYR A 325 -28.30 27.14 -3.52
N GLU A 326 -27.92 28.26 -4.12
CA GLU A 326 -28.07 29.59 -3.54
C GLU A 326 -28.80 30.50 -4.53
N GLU A 327 -29.70 31.35 -4.02
CA GLU A 327 -30.33 32.40 -4.81
C GLU A 327 -29.25 33.42 -5.20
N CYS A 328 -29.10 33.65 -6.49
CA CYS A 328 -28.12 34.57 -7.05
C CYS A 328 -28.82 35.66 -7.87
N PRO A 329 -28.24 36.86 -7.95
CA PRO A 329 -28.75 37.90 -8.86
C PRO A 329 -28.75 37.43 -10.32
N ASP A 330 -29.74 37.86 -11.09
CA ASP A 330 -29.83 37.51 -12.51
C ASP A 330 -28.62 38.06 -13.30
N PRO A 331 -27.91 37.22 -14.08
CA PRO A 331 -26.72 37.66 -14.82
C PRO A 331 -27.02 38.67 -15.92
N SER A 332 -28.28 38.80 -16.36
CA SER A 332 -28.71 39.80 -17.34
C SER A 332 -28.92 41.20 -16.76
N GLY A 333 -28.82 41.35 -15.43
CA GLY A 333 -28.95 42.64 -14.74
C GLY A 333 -30.41 43.10 -14.52
N GLY A 334 -31.40 42.34 -14.96
CA GLY A 334 -32.83 42.61 -14.77
C GLY A 334 -33.65 41.34 -14.54
N ALA A 335 -34.82 41.47 -13.90
CA ALA A 335 -35.70 40.34 -13.65
C ALA A 335 -36.34 39.87 -14.97
N ARG A 336 -36.06 38.63 -15.38
CA ARG A 336 -36.72 37.95 -16.50
C ARG A 336 -37.57 36.80 -15.96
N ARG A 337 -38.80 36.66 -16.46
CA ARG A 337 -39.72 35.58 -16.06
C ARG A 337 -39.95 34.67 -17.27
N PRO A 338 -39.29 33.51 -17.33
CA PRO A 338 -39.50 32.58 -18.42
C PRO A 338 -40.80 31.80 -18.21
N GLU A 339 -41.38 31.28 -19.29
CA GLU A 339 -42.58 30.44 -19.26
C GLU A 339 -42.29 29.02 -18.73
N GLU A 340 -41.03 28.59 -18.81
CA GLU A 340 -40.50 27.33 -18.26
C GLU A 340 -39.17 27.56 -17.54
N PRO A 341 -38.74 26.70 -16.60
CA PRO A 341 -37.42 26.81 -15.98
C PRO A 341 -36.29 26.82 -17.01
N GLU A 342 -35.55 27.92 -17.07
CA GLU A 342 -34.51 28.14 -18.07
C GLU A 342 -33.14 27.82 -17.48
N THR A 343 -32.44 26.85 -18.09
CA THR A 343 -31.03 26.58 -17.80
C THR A 343 -30.17 27.70 -18.38
N LEU A 344 -29.36 28.34 -17.53
CA LEU A 344 -28.50 29.43 -17.95
C LEU A 344 -27.25 28.93 -18.68
N SER A 345 -26.73 29.76 -19.60
CA SER A 345 -25.55 29.44 -20.39
C SER A 345 -24.27 29.35 -19.53
N GLN A 346 -23.20 28.74 -20.08
CA GLN A 346 -21.90 28.72 -19.40
C GLN A 346 -21.35 30.15 -19.18
N ALA A 347 -21.57 31.06 -20.13
CA ALA A 347 -21.18 32.46 -20.00
C ALA A 347 -21.97 33.17 -18.87
N ASP A 348 -23.26 32.86 -18.72
CA ASP A 348 -24.05 33.32 -17.59
C ASP A 348 -23.53 32.77 -16.26
N CYS A 349 -23.21 31.48 -16.20
CA CYS A 349 -22.63 30.87 -15.00
C CYS A 349 -21.30 31.53 -14.62
N GLN A 350 -20.43 31.84 -15.59
CA GLN A 350 -19.18 32.58 -15.36
C GLN A 350 -19.42 34.02 -14.85
N ARG A 351 -20.45 34.71 -15.36
CA ARG A 351 -20.85 36.03 -14.84
C ARG A 351 -21.33 35.94 -13.40
N ILE A 352 -22.17 34.94 -13.09
CA ILE A 352 -22.63 34.67 -11.72
C ILE A 352 -21.43 34.37 -10.82
N GLU A 353 -20.50 33.52 -11.26
CA GLU A 353 -19.31 33.13 -10.50
C GLU A 353 -18.40 34.32 -10.19
N ALA A 354 -18.09 35.14 -11.20
CA ALA A 354 -17.25 36.33 -11.01
C ALA A 354 -17.88 37.32 -10.02
N ARG A 355 -19.20 37.54 -10.14
CA ARG A 355 -19.94 38.38 -9.21
C ARG A 355 -19.98 37.78 -7.81
N TYR A 356 -20.32 36.50 -7.69
CA TYR A 356 -20.41 35.80 -6.40
C TYR A 356 -19.08 35.86 -5.65
N ASN A 357 -17.96 35.56 -6.33
CA ASN A 357 -16.64 35.62 -5.73
C ASN A 357 -16.27 37.06 -5.33
N LYS A 358 -16.63 38.09 -6.13
CA LYS A 358 -16.42 39.49 -5.77
C LYS A 358 -17.25 39.93 -4.56
N ASP A 359 -18.54 39.63 -4.55
CA ASP A 359 -19.48 39.98 -3.49
C ASP A 359 -19.06 39.34 -2.15
N ASN A 360 -18.45 38.14 -2.21
CA ASN A 360 -17.90 37.42 -1.05
C ASN A 360 -16.40 37.70 -0.79
N LYS A 361 -15.77 38.65 -1.50
CA LYS A 361 -14.35 39.03 -1.36
C LYS A 361 -13.35 37.89 -1.59
N LEU A 362 -13.71 36.93 -2.43
CA LEU A 362 -12.89 35.77 -2.84
C LEU A 362 -12.11 36.05 -4.14
N ASP A 363 -12.48 37.08 -4.90
CA ASP A 363 -11.87 37.43 -6.19
C ASP A 363 -10.38 37.81 -6.08
N GLN A 364 -9.97 38.34 -4.92
CA GLN A 364 -8.58 38.70 -4.62
C GLN A 364 -7.74 37.50 -4.12
N LEU A 365 -8.38 36.37 -3.81
CA LEU A 365 -7.69 35.18 -3.30
C LEU A 365 -7.18 34.29 -4.45
N PRO A 366 -6.24 33.37 -4.18
CA PRO A 366 -5.83 32.36 -5.16
C PRO A 366 -7.01 31.51 -5.67
N PRO A 367 -6.90 30.89 -6.86
CA PRO A 367 -7.97 30.06 -7.42
C PRO A 367 -8.48 28.94 -6.50
N GLU A 368 -7.64 28.43 -5.60
CA GLU A 368 -7.95 27.35 -4.65
C GLU A 368 -8.86 27.80 -3.49
N ASP A 369 -9.07 29.10 -3.32
CA ASP A 369 -9.96 29.73 -2.33
C ASP A 369 -11.22 30.33 -2.97
N ARG A 370 -11.36 30.22 -4.30
CA ARG A 370 -12.52 30.69 -5.05
C ARG A 370 -13.55 29.58 -5.20
N ARG A 371 -14.83 29.95 -5.14
CA ARG A 371 -15.95 29.03 -5.37
C ARG A 371 -16.31 28.95 -6.84
N LYS A 372 -16.90 27.83 -7.24
CA LYS A 372 -17.32 27.59 -8.63
C LYS A 372 -18.83 27.52 -8.76
N VAL A 373 -19.37 28.05 -9.85
CA VAL A 373 -20.76 27.85 -10.25
C VAL A 373 -20.82 26.67 -11.21
N LEU A 374 -21.39 25.55 -10.76
CA LEU A 374 -21.48 24.34 -11.60
C LEU A 374 -22.59 24.45 -12.64
N HIS A 375 -23.72 25.04 -12.23
CA HIS A 375 -24.92 25.22 -13.05
C HIS A 375 -25.81 26.28 -12.42
N ALA A 376 -26.63 26.96 -13.20
CA ALA A 376 -27.64 27.89 -12.70
C ALA A 376 -28.94 27.80 -13.50
N THR A 377 -30.06 27.96 -12.80
CA THR A 377 -31.41 27.87 -13.36
C THR A 377 -32.21 29.11 -13.01
N ARG A 378 -32.90 29.69 -13.99
CA ARG A 378 -33.89 30.75 -13.79
C ARG A 378 -35.26 30.11 -13.67
N HIS A 379 -35.93 30.32 -12.54
CA HIS A 379 -37.27 29.80 -12.28
C HIS A 379 -38.36 30.77 -12.79
N LEU A 380 -39.59 30.27 -12.87
CA LEU A 380 -40.78 30.99 -13.36
C LEU A 380 -41.03 32.33 -12.64
N ASN A 381 -40.69 32.40 -11.35
CA ASN A 381 -40.82 33.62 -10.55
C ASN A 381 -39.74 34.67 -10.85
N GLY A 382 -38.82 34.37 -11.77
CA GLY A 382 -37.68 35.20 -12.17
C GLY A 382 -36.49 35.15 -11.23
N LYS A 383 -36.51 34.28 -10.21
CA LYS A 383 -35.35 34.05 -9.34
C LYS A 383 -34.36 33.11 -10.03
N VAL A 384 -33.08 33.41 -9.86
CA VAL A 384 -31.99 32.55 -10.34
C VAL A 384 -31.41 31.80 -9.15
N PHE A 385 -31.34 30.48 -9.25
CA PHE A 385 -30.66 29.63 -8.29
C PHE A 385 -29.42 29.03 -8.96
N ALA A 386 -28.26 29.22 -8.34
CA ALA A 386 -27.00 28.67 -8.82
C ALA A 386 -26.52 27.56 -7.86
N LEU A 387 -26.05 26.46 -8.41
CA LEU A 387 -25.37 25.41 -7.67
C LEU A 387 -23.91 25.84 -7.43
N ILE A 388 -23.66 26.39 -6.25
CA ILE A 388 -22.35 26.88 -5.82
C ILE A 388 -21.58 25.74 -5.16
N GLN A 389 -20.42 25.41 -5.72
CA GLN A 389 -19.45 24.48 -5.16
C GLN A 389 -18.47 25.24 -4.26
N GLU A 390 -18.19 24.70 -3.07
CA GLU A 390 -17.17 25.24 -2.17
C GLU A 390 -15.77 25.21 -2.81
N SER A 391 -14.86 26.05 -2.32
CA SER A 391 -13.49 26.08 -2.82
C SER A 391 -12.67 24.86 -2.35
N PRO A 392 -11.62 24.46 -3.09
CA PRO A 392 -10.70 23.40 -2.66
C PRO A 392 -10.18 23.55 -1.23
N ASN A 393 -9.77 24.76 -0.83
CA ASN A 393 -9.25 25.00 0.52
C ASN A 393 -10.34 24.96 1.60
N GLU A 394 -11.56 25.43 1.33
CA GLU A 394 -12.71 25.24 2.22
C GLU A 394 -12.98 23.75 2.45
N ALA A 395 -12.98 22.96 1.37
CA ALA A 395 -13.20 21.52 1.46
C ALA A 395 -12.08 20.82 2.24
N ARG A 396 -10.80 21.13 1.98
CA ARG A 396 -9.66 20.57 2.76
C ARG A 396 -9.81 20.86 4.25
N LYS A 397 -10.10 22.11 4.62
CA LYS A 397 -10.33 22.49 6.03
C LYS A 397 -11.52 21.75 6.63
N ARG A 398 -12.60 21.58 5.87
CA ARG A 398 -13.77 20.82 6.31
C ARG A 398 -13.43 19.35 6.55
N TRP A 399 -12.68 18.72 5.64
CA TRP A 399 -12.24 17.32 5.79
C TRP A 399 -11.30 17.13 6.98
N GLN A 400 -10.41 18.08 7.29
CA GLN A 400 -9.55 18.01 8.49
C GLN A 400 -10.32 18.09 9.82
N HIS A 401 -11.57 18.57 9.81
CA HIS A 401 -12.45 18.53 10.98
C HIS A 401 -13.37 17.31 10.99
N GLU A 402 -13.18 16.38 10.06
CA GLU A 402 -13.93 15.13 9.93
C GLU A 402 -13.12 13.97 10.53
N VAL A 403 -13.80 12.84 10.75
CA VAL A 403 -13.14 11.58 11.11
C VAL A 403 -13.41 10.53 10.03
N SER A 404 -12.46 9.61 9.84
CA SER A 404 -12.56 8.53 8.87
C SER A 404 -12.70 7.18 9.57
N PRO A 405 -13.56 6.26 9.09
CA PRO A 405 -13.60 4.89 9.57
C PRO A 405 -12.24 4.19 9.48
N LYS A 406 -11.80 3.59 10.58
CA LYS A 406 -10.49 2.95 10.69
C LYS A 406 -10.42 1.66 9.87
N SER A 407 -9.35 1.47 9.08
CA SER A 407 -9.12 0.24 8.31
C SER A 407 -8.15 -0.76 8.95
N PHE A 408 -7.49 -0.36 10.04
CA PHE A 408 -6.49 -1.15 10.78
C PHE A 408 -5.19 -1.51 10.03
N HIS A 409 -5.00 -1.01 8.81
CA HIS A 409 -3.77 -1.25 8.03
C HIS A 409 -2.49 -0.70 8.67
N GLY A 410 -2.60 0.40 9.42
CA GLY A 410 -1.48 0.98 10.17
C GLY A 410 -1.37 0.47 11.62
N SER A 411 -2.22 -0.48 12.05
CA SER A 411 -2.39 -0.79 13.48
C SER A 411 -1.16 -1.38 14.16
N ILE A 412 -0.35 -2.16 13.43
CA ILE A 412 0.86 -2.77 14.02
C ILE A 412 1.91 -1.70 14.33
N PHE A 413 2.22 -0.81 13.37
CA PHE A 413 3.29 0.20 13.47
C PHE A 413 2.84 1.52 14.10
N GLY A 414 1.54 1.81 14.10
CA GLY A 414 0.98 2.95 14.81
C GLY A 414 1.02 2.82 16.34
N SER A 415 1.48 1.68 16.88
CA SER A 415 1.53 1.44 18.33
C SER A 415 2.95 1.36 18.88
N VAL A 416 3.25 2.29 19.79
CA VAL A 416 4.46 2.27 20.63
C VAL A 416 4.55 1.00 21.48
N LYS A 417 3.41 0.41 21.89
CA LYS A 417 3.38 -0.84 22.66
C LYS A 417 3.81 -2.03 21.81
N ASN A 418 3.33 -2.14 20.58
CA ASN A 418 3.77 -3.19 19.65
C ASN A 418 5.27 -3.07 19.37
N HIS A 419 5.76 -1.84 19.19
CA HIS A 419 7.20 -1.58 19.06
C HIS A 419 8.00 -2.04 20.26
N ARG A 420 7.60 -1.59 21.46
CA ARG A 420 8.33 -1.87 22.70
C ARG A 420 8.35 -3.36 23.05
N ASN A 421 7.25 -4.07 22.81
CA ASN A 421 7.06 -5.42 23.35
C ASN A 421 7.28 -6.53 22.32
N VAL A 422 7.20 -6.24 21.03
CA VAL A 422 7.20 -7.27 19.98
C VAL A 422 8.16 -6.90 18.85
N THR A 423 7.88 -5.85 18.07
CA THR A 423 8.55 -5.68 16.78
C THR A 423 10.03 -5.35 16.93
N ALA A 424 10.44 -4.67 18.02
CA ALA A 424 11.85 -4.41 18.31
C ALA A 424 12.71 -5.70 18.43
N TYR A 425 12.11 -6.85 18.77
CA TYR A 425 12.83 -8.12 18.91
C TYR A 425 13.15 -8.82 17.58
N ASP A 426 12.48 -8.42 16.50
CA ASP A 426 12.68 -8.99 15.17
C ASP A 426 13.46 -8.04 14.23
N LEU A 427 13.85 -6.85 14.70
CA LEU A 427 14.67 -5.92 13.93
C LEU A 427 16.12 -6.40 13.79
N ALA A 428 16.85 -5.77 12.87
CA ALA A 428 18.28 -5.93 12.75
C ALA A 428 19.02 -5.45 14.01
N ILE A 429 20.22 -5.98 14.23
CA ILE A 429 21.04 -5.67 15.41
C ILE A 429 21.76 -4.34 15.18
N GLY A 430 21.65 -3.43 16.14
CA GLY A 430 22.23 -2.09 16.06
C GLY A 430 21.24 -1.03 15.57
N GLY A 431 21.45 0.20 16.03
CA GLY A 431 20.70 1.36 15.54
C GLY A 431 21.10 1.72 14.10
N GLY A 432 20.13 2.16 13.30
CA GLY A 432 20.41 2.71 11.97
C GLY A 432 21.17 4.04 12.08
N LEU A 433 22.44 4.05 11.64
CA LEU A 433 23.24 5.29 11.62
C LEU A 433 22.62 6.35 10.70
N ALA A 434 21.97 5.92 9.62
CA ALA A 434 21.35 6.80 8.63
C ALA A 434 20.27 7.72 9.22
N SER A 435 19.44 7.21 10.12
CA SER A 435 18.39 7.99 10.81
C SER A 435 18.88 8.67 12.08
N SER A 436 20.12 8.41 12.50
CA SER A 436 20.71 8.99 13.71
C SER A 436 21.41 10.32 13.44
N ASP A 437 21.79 10.59 12.18
CA ASP A 437 22.24 11.91 11.72
C ASP A 437 21.00 12.72 11.26
N PRO A 438 20.63 13.80 11.97
CA PRO A 438 19.46 14.60 11.62
C PRO A 438 19.53 15.23 10.23
N GLN A 439 20.73 15.59 9.74
CA GLN A 439 20.90 16.21 8.44
C GLN A 439 20.76 15.17 7.31
N PHE A 440 21.34 13.98 7.48
CA PHE A 440 21.20 12.91 6.50
C PHE A 440 19.78 12.36 6.48
N TYR A 441 19.14 12.23 7.64
CA TYR A 441 17.72 11.88 7.72
C TYR A 441 16.84 12.90 6.98
N ALA A 442 17.07 14.20 7.19
CA ALA A 442 16.36 15.26 6.46
C ALA A 442 16.59 15.18 4.93
N TYR A 443 17.82 14.84 4.49
CA TYR A 443 18.11 14.59 3.08
C TYR A 443 17.31 13.40 2.53
N LEU A 444 17.27 12.28 3.25
CA LEU A 444 16.50 11.11 2.85
C LEU A 444 15.00 11.43 2.75
N CYS A 445 14.44 12.17 3.71
CA CYS A 445 13.07 12.65 3.64
C CYS A 445 12.82 13.55 2.43
N ALA A 446 13.75 14.47 2.13
CA ALA A 446 13.64 15.36 0.99
C ALA A 446 13.73 14.64 -0.37
N VAL A 447 14.54 13.58 -0.47
CA VAL A 447 14.64 12.72 -1.66
C VAL A 447 13.42 11.80 -1.80
N ALA A 448 12.87 11.30 -0.70
CA ALA A 448 11.70 10.44 -0.70
C ALA A 448 10.39 11.19 -1.00
N ASP A 449 10.35 12.51 -0.74
CA ASP A 449 9.21 13.34 -1.12
C ASP A 449 9.19 13.54 -2.65
N TRP A 450 8.36 12.77 -3.33
CA TRP A 450 8.14 12.85 -4.77
C TRP A 450 7.63 14.22 -5.24
N ARG A 451 7.25 15.12 -4.32
CA ARG A 451 6.76 16.47 -4.64
C ARG A 451 7.88 17.52 -4.73
N LEU A 452 9.15 17.16 -4.55
CA LEU A 452 10.27 18.08 -4.79
C LEU A 452 10.09 18.75 -6.16
N GLN A 453 10.12 20.08 -6.23
CA GLN A 453 9.73 20.79 -7.45
C GLN A 453 10.84 21.66 -8.04
N THR A 454 10.86 21.76 -9.37
CA THR A 454 11.79 22.60 -10.14
C THR A 454 11.13 23.91 -10.62
N ASP A 455 9.80 24.01 -10.60
CA ASP A 455 9.09 25.22 -11.02
C ASP A 455 9.22 26.37 -9.99
N ARG A 456 9.95 27.42 -10.38
CA ARG A 456 10.14 28.64 -9.59
C ARG A 456 8.88 29.49 -9.45
N LYS A 457 7.89 29.30 -10.33
CA LYS A 457 6.62 30.04 -10.36
C LYS A 457 5.51 29.32 -9.60
N ALA A 458 5.72 28.09 -9.16
CA ALA A 458 4.71 27.29 -8.49
C ALA A 458 4.29 27.92 -7.15
N VAL A 459 2.98 28.10 -6.98
CA VAL A 459 2.34 28.82 -5.85
C VAL A 459 2.14 27.88 -4.65
N ARG A 460 3.12 27.03 -4.32
CA ARG A 460 3.08 26.13 -3.15
C ARG A 460 4.33 26.29 -2.29
N PRO A 461 4.40 27.35 -1.45
CA PRO A 461 5.58 27.66 -0.64
C PRO A 461 5.97 26.55 0.35
N SER A 462 5.03 25.68 0.72
CA SER A 462 5.23 24.55 1.64
C SER A 462 5.96 23.36 1.02
N ILE A 463 6.11 23.33 -0.31
CA ILE A 463 6.77 22.25 -1.03
C ILE A 463 8.22 22.66 -1.32
N LEU A 464 9.17 21.79 -0.98
CA LEU A 464 10.59 22.06 -1.14
C LEU A 464 10.93 22.32 -2.62
N GLN A 465 11.65 23.41 -2.89
CA GLN A 465 12.12 23.77 -4.23
C GLN A 465 13.55 23.29 -4.47
N TRP A 466 13.86 22.94 -5.72
CA TRP A 466 15.15 22.40 -6.14
C TRP A 466 16.36 23.27 -5.74
N ASP A 467 16.25 24.59 -5.87
CA ASP A 467 17.33 25.52 -5.50
C ASP A 467 17.63 25.45 -3.99
N LYS A 468 16.57 25.37 -3.16
CA LYS A 468 16.70 25.22 -1.70
C LYS A 468 17.22 23.84 -1.33
N PHE A 469 16.71 22.78 -1.95
CA PHE A 469 17.20 21.42 -1.78
C PHE A 469 18.71 21.34 -2.08
N SER A 470 19.13 21.87 -3.22
CA SER A 470 20.53 21.86 -3.67
C SER A 470 21.44 22.63 -2.72
N ALA A 471 20.96 23.74 -2.16
CA ALA A 471 21.72 24.51 -1.16
C ALA A 471 21.80 23.77 0.18
N MET A 472 20.67 23.33 0.73
CA MET A 472 20.57 22.69 2.05
C MET A 472 21.31 21.35 2.11
N PHE A 473 21.27 20.57 1.03
CA PHE A 473 21.81 19.21 1.00
C PHE A 473 23.01 19.07 0.05
N SER A 474 23.70 20.17 -0.26
CA SER A 474 24.83 20.22 -1.19
C SER A 474 25.90 19.16 -0.88
N THR A 475 26.23 18.94 0.39
CA THR A 475 27.22 17.94 0.81
C THR A 475 26.81 16.51 0.44
N TYR A 476 25.55 16.13 0.69
CA TYR A 476 25.04 14.80 0.34
C TYR A 476 24.85 14.66 -1.17
N TRP A 477 24.32 15.70 -1.81
CA TRP A 477 24.16 15.75 -3.25
C TRP A 477 25.50 15.60 -3.99
N ALA A 478 26.57 16.24 -3.51
CA ALA A 478 27.88 16.18 -4.16
C ALA A 478 28.38 14.73 -4.29
N VAL A 479 28.20 13.92 -3.25
CA VAL A 479 28.67 12.52 -3.20
C VAL A 479 27.64 11.50 -3.71
N GLU A 480 26.44 11.94 -4.08
CA GLU A 480 25.41 11.03 -4.59
C GLU A 480 25.82 10.44 -5.96
N ARG A 481 25.47 9.16 -6.15
CA ARG A 481 25.84 8.42 -7.36
C ARG A 481 25.14 9.00 -8.60
N PRO A 482 25.79 9.00 -9.77
CA PRO A 482 25.21 9.56 -10.99
C PRO A 482 23.83 9.00 -11.33
N GLU A 483 23.61 7.69 -11.20
CA GLU A 483 22.32 7.07 -11.55
C GLU A 483 21.19 7.55 -10.63
N ARG A 484 21.49 7.73 -9.34
CA ARG A 484 20.54 8.26 -8.36
C ARG A 484 20.28 9.75 -8.56
N LYS A 485 21.30 10.53 -8.92
CA LYS A 485 21.11 11.94 -9.26
C LYS A 485 20.11 12.11 -10.39
N THR A 486 20.25 11.32 -11.46
CA THR A 486 19.32 11.31 -12.60
C THR A 486 17.90 10.97 -12.15
N LEU A 487 17.73 9.96 -11.28
CA LEU A 487 16.42 9.59 -10.77
C LEU A 487 15.79 10.68 -9.87
N ILE A 488 16.58 11.26 -8.96
CA ILE A 488 16.12 12.32 -8.03
C ILE A 488 15.70 13.57 -8.82
N GLN A 489 16.52 14.00 -9.79
CA GLN A 489 16.19 15.10 -10.69
C GLN A 489 14.96 14.78 -11.53
N GLY A 490 14.91 13.58 -12.11
CA GLY A 490 13.77 13.15 -12.92
C GLY A 490 12.46 13.12 -12.12
N ASN A 491 12.48 12.70 -10.85
CA ASN A 491 11.31 12.74 -9.98
C ASN A 491 10.85 14.20 -9.74
N ALA A 492 11.80 15.11 -9.50
CA ALA A 492 11.47 16.52 -9.33
C ALA A 492 10.89 17.17 -10.59
N THR A 493 11.39 16.76 -11.77
CA THR A 493 10.82 17.12 -13.06
C THR A 493 9.41 16.56 -13.21
N TYR A 494 9.21 15.27 -12.95
CA TYR A 494 7.91 14.59 -13.02
C TYR A 494 6.82 15.32 -12.23
N TYR A 495 7.11 15.72 -10.99
CA TYR A 495 6.14 16.50 -10.21
C TYR A 495 5.79 17.85 -10.85
N SER A 496 6.77 18.50 -11.48
CA SER A 496 6.65 19.86 -11.99
C SER A 496 6.00 19.93 -13.37
N ASN A 497 6.17 18.91 -14.22
CA ASN A 497 5.69 18.91 -15.60
C ASN A 497 4.96 17.63 -16.05
N GLY A 498 4.91 16.58 -15.24
CA GLY A 498 4.28 15.30 -15.55
C GLY A 498 5.15 14.33 -16.35
N GLU A 499 6.39 14.68 -16.69
CA GLU A 499 7.29 13.84 -17.50
C GLU A 499 8.00 12.80 -16.63
N LEU A 500 7.80 11.51 -16.93
CA LEU A 500 8.48 10.43 -16.20
C LEU A 500 10.01 10.47 -16.41
N PRO A 501 10.81 10.08 -15.40
CA PRO A 501 12.26 10.01 -15.54
C PRO A 501 12.68 9.05 -16.65
N ALA A 502 13.38 9.54 -17.67
CA ALA A 502 13.85 8.74 -18.81
C ALA A 502 14.84 7.62 -18.43
N CYS A 503 15.43 7.68 -17.23
CA CYS A 503 16.31 6.63 -16.72
C CYS A 503 15.57 5.40 -16.18
N LEU A 504 14.24 5.44 -16.07
CA LEU A 504 13.47 4.28 -15.64
C LEU A 504 13.41 3.25 -16.79
N PRO A 505 13.90 2.02 -16.57
CA PRO A 505 13.83 1.00 -17.61
C PRO A 505 12.38 0.59 -17.84
N ALA A 506 12.06 0.24 -19.09
CA ALA A 506 10.81 -0.44 -19.39
C ALA A 506 10.73 -1.77 -18.61
N LEU A 507 9.50 -2.21 -18.27
CA LEU A 507 9.27 -3.33 -17.36
C LEU A 507 10.06 -4.61 -17.74
N HIS A 508 10.18 -4.92 -19.03
CA HIS A 508 10.87 -6.12 -19.52
C HIS A 508 12.40 -6.00 -19.50
N THR A 509 12.95 -4.79 -19.58
CA THR A 509 14.40 -4.53 -19.56
C THR A 509 14.94 -4.42 -18.14
N GLY A 510 14.11 -3.94 -17.21
CA GLY A 510 14.48 -3.74 -15.80
C GLY A 510 14.00 -4.83 -14.85
N LEU A 511 13.40 -5.92 -15.34
CA LEU A 511 12.86 -6.97 -14.47
C LEU A 511 14.00 -7.71 -13.76
N PRO A 512 14.05 -7.72 -12.41
CA PRO A 512 15.06 -8.47 -11.69
C PRO A 512 15.00 -9.97 -11.97
N SER A 513 16.14 -10.65 -12.00
CA SER A 513 16.23 -12.07 -12.35
C SER A 513 15.46 -12.99 -11.40
N LEU A 514 15.27 -12.55 -10.15
CA LEU A 514 14.53 -13.26 -9.11
C LEU A 514 13.01 -13.07 -9.19
N VAL A 515 12.54 -12.10 -9.99
CA VAL A 515 11.11 -11.85 -10.18
C VAL A 515 10.61 -12.69 -11.35
N VAL A 516 9.63 -13.54 -11.07
CA VAL A 516 8.94 -14.33 -12.08
C VAL A 516 7.70 -13.56 -12.52
N CYS A 517 7.57 -13.35 -13.83
CA CYS A 517 6.42 -12.67 -14.43
C CYS A 517 5.73 -13.62 -15.41
N GLU A 518 4.67 -14.27 -14.96
CA GLU A 518 3.86 -15.19 -15.74
C GLU A 518 2.38 -14.96 -15.42
N THR A 519 1.53 -14.82 -16.45
CA THR A 519 0.12 -14.48 -16.28
C THR A 519 -0.79 -15.71 -16.41
N VAL A 520 -1.97 -15.63 -15.81
CA VAL A 520 -3.03 -16.66 -15.95
C VAL A 520 -3.50 -16.79 -17.41
N ALA A 521 -3.29 -15.76 -18.23
CA ALA A 521 -3.54 -15.78 -19.67
C ALA A 521 -2.41 -16.44 -20.50
N GLY A 522 -1.39 -17.00 -19.84
CA GLY A 522 -0.31 -17.72 -20.50
C GLY A 522 0.81 -16.84 -21.06
N ASP A 523 0.91 -15.58 -20.63
CA ASP A 523 2.07 -14.74 -20.97
C ASP A 523 3.24 -15.06 -20.06
N ARG A 524 4.45 -15.00 -20.61
CA ARG A 524 5.71 -15.04 -19.85
C ARG A 524 6.56 -13.84 -20.26
N VAL A 525 6.90 -12.99 -19.30
CA VAL A 525 7.88 -11.92 -19.50
C VAL A 525 9.22 -12.40 -18.99
N VAL A 526 10.17 -12.54 -19.90
CA VAL A 526 11.57 -12.85 -19.57
C VAL A 526 12.35 -11.55 -19.58
N ALA A 527 13.24 -11.35 -18.60
CA ALA A 527 14.15 -10.21 -18.61
C ALA A 527 14.96 -10.21 -19.91
N SER A 528 14.86 -9.13 -20.70
CA SER A 528 15.77 -8.93 -21.82
C SER A 528 17.13 -8.52 -21.26
N ALA A 529 18.24 -9.07 -21.77
CA ALA A 529 19.55 -8.53 -21.45
C ALA A 529 19.55 -7.03 -21.78
N ALA A 530 19.83 -6.18 -20.79
CA ALA A 530 19.97 -4.75 -21.02
C ALA A 530 20.99 -4.58 -22.15
N SER A 531 20.60 -3.92 -23.24
CA SER A 531 21.55 -3.66 -24.32
C SER A 531 22.67 -2.81 -23.72
N ALA A 532 23.88 -3.37 -23.70
CA ALA A 532 25.07 -2.59 -23.43
C ALA A 532 25.14 -1.54 -24.54
N THR A 533 24.70 -0.32 -24.24
CA THR A 533 24.77 0.79 -25.19
C THR A 533 26.22 1.02 -25.56
N SER A 534 26.46 0.85 -26.85
CA SER A 534 27.63 1.24 -27.63
C SER A 534 28.42 2.39 -27.03
N ASP A 535 29.62 2.09 -26.54
CA ASP A 535 30.70 3.07 -26.51
C ASP A 535 30.98 3.44 -27.97
N GLY A 536 30.57 4.66 -28.33
CA GLY A 536 30.91 5.32 -29.59
C GLY A 536 32.40 5.65 -29.64
N GLY A 537 33.23 4.61 -29.75
CA GLY A 537 34.64 4.74 -30.13
C GLY A 537 34.72 5.19 -31.58
N LYS A 538 34.83 6.50 -31.80
CA LYS A 538 35.30 7.07 -33.07
C LYS A 538 36.63 6.40 -33.42
N LYS A 539 36.61 5.47 -34.37
CA LYS A 539 37.81 5.10 -35.13
C LYS A 539 38.22 6.32 -35.95
N GLY A 540 39.22 7.05 -35.47
CA GLY A 540 39.99 7.96 -36.32
C GLY A 540 40.74 7.14 -37.36
N ALA A 541 40.46 7.41 -38.63
CA ALA A 541 41.29 6.98 -39.74
C ALA A 541 41.85 8.23 -40.43
N ARG A 542 43.19 8.28 -40.44
CA ARG A 542 44.12 9.26 -41.02
C ARG A 542 44.40 10.52 -40.20
#